data_AF-A0A1Z4N0Y6-F1
#
_entry.id   AF-A0A1Z4N0Y6-F1
#
_cell.length_a   1.000
_cell.length_b   1.000
_cell.length_c   1.000
_cell.angle_alpha   90.00
_cell.angle_beta   90.00
_cell.angle_gamma   90.00
#
_symmetry.space_group_name_H-M   'P 1'
#
loop_
_entity.id
_entity.type
_entity.pdbx_description
1 polymer ?
#
loop_
_entity_poly.entity_id
_entity_poly.type
_entity_poly.pdbx_seq_one_letter_code
_entity_poly.pdbx_strand_id
1 'polypeptide(L)' 'MAEIPTGGQMLWKLEGDDRALYLRHNSSEPWRPFEEFPQYVLPDPQGFSKGIATFLALLKKDWTAIKS' A
#
# COMPACT_ATOMS: atom_id res chain seq x y z
N MET A 1 8.63 19.01 13.58
CA MET A 1 9.01 17.63 13.21
C MET A 1 7.91 17.14 12.30
N ALA A 2 8.23 16.78 11.05
CA ALA A 2 7.24 16.24 10.13
C ALA A 2 6.81 14.87 10.66
N GLU A 3 5.68 14.86 11.35
CA GLU A 3 4.92 13.70 11.74
C GLU A 3 4.55 12.97 10.45
N ILE A 4 5.40 12.03 10.04
CA ILE A 4 5.01 11.01 9.07
C ILE A 4 3.80 10.34 9.72
N PRO A 5 2.58 10.45 9.16
CA PRO A 5 1.40 9.93 9.83
C PRO A 5 1.58 8.43 10.04
N THR A 6 1.89 8.04 11.27
CA THR A 6 1.89 6.67 11.76
C THR A 6 0.43 6.20 11.76
N GLY A 7 -0.04 5.70 10.61
CA GLY A 7 -1.40 5.15 10.51
C GLY A 7 -2.06 5.31 9.14
N GLY A 8 -1.35 5.04 8.05
CA GLY A 8 -1.99 4.89 6.74
C GLY A 8 -2.77 3.58 6.63
N GLN A 9 -3.66 3.52 5.65
CA GLN A 9 -4.39 2.31 5.31
C GLN A 9 -3.97 1.81 3.94
N MET A 10 -3.93 0.49 3.81
CA MET A 10 -3.61 -0.20 2.56
C MET A 10 -4.74 -1.16 2.21
N LEU A 11 -5.11 -1.24 0.95
CA LEU A 11 -6.22 -2.04 0.45
C LEU A 11 -5.74 -2.83 -0.77
N TRP A 12 -5.95 -4.13 -0.75
CA TRP A 12 -5.79 -4.94 -1.95
C TRP A 12 -7.06 -4.88 -2.78
N LYS A 13 -6.96 -4.28 -3.97
CA LYS A 13 -8.07 -4.18 -4.90
C LYS A 13 -7.80 -5.10 -6.10
N LEU A 14 -8.79 -5.92 -6.46
CA LEU A 14 -8.76 -6.69 -7.69
C LEU A 14 -9.00 -5.73 -8.87
N GLU A 15 -8.01 -5.61 -9.76
CA GLU A 15 -8.12 -4.88 -11.02
C GLU A 15 -7.94 -5.86 -12.17
N GLY A 16 -9.06 -6.33 -12.71
CA GLY A 16 -9.07 -7.39 -13.72
C GLY A 16 -8.66 -8.73 -13.11
N ASP A 17 -7.55 -9.29 -13.59
CA ASP A 17 -7.03 -10.61 -13.20
C ASP A 17 -5.98 -10.53 -12.09
N ASP A 18 -5.48 -9.32 -11.76
CA ASP A 18 -4.41 -9.12 -10.78
C ASP A 18 -4.88 -8.29 -9.58
N ARG A 19 -4.11 -8.32 -8.49
CA ARG A 19 -4.37 -7.54 -7.28
C ARG A 19 -3.39 -6.39 -7.21
N ALA A 20 -3.92 -5.17 -7.32
CA ALA A 20 -3.15 -3.95 -7.12
C ALA A 20 -3.28 -3.49 -5.66
N LEU A 21 -2.14 -3.07 -5.09
CA LEU A 21 -2.10 -2.46 -3.77
C LEU A 21 -2.50 -0.98 -3.87
N TYR A 22 -3.48 -0.57 -3.07
CA TYR A 22 -3.89 0.81 -2.95
C TYR A 22 -3.55 1.34 -1.56
N LEU A 23 -3.07 2.56 -1.49
CA LEU A 23 -2.62 3.22 -0.27
C LEU A 23 -3.42 4.53 -0.08
N ARG A 24 -3.72 4.84 1.18
CA ARG A 24 -4.20 6.16 1.60
C ARG A 24 -3.65 6.50 2.98
N HIS A 25 -3.36 7.78 3.22
CA HIS A 25 -2.89 8.21 4.54
C HIS A 25 -4.06 8.48 5.49
N ASN A 26 -5.17 9.02 4.96
CA ASN A 26 -6.39 9.25 5.73
C ASN A 26 -7.60 8.52 5.16
N SER A 27 -8.55 8.16 6.02
CA SER A 27 -9.84 7.59 5.62
C SER A 27 -10.66 8.52 4.72
N SER A 28 -10.41 9.82 4.79
CA SER A 28 -11.04 10.85 3.96
C SER A 28 -10.42 10.97 2.57
N GLU A 29 -9.21 10.45 2.37
CA GLU A 29 -8.56 10.48 1.07
C GLU A 29 -9.02 9.32 0.19
N PRO A 30 -9.09 9.52 -1.14
CA PRO A 30 -9.36 8.44 -2.06
C PRO A 30 -8.22 7.41 -2.03
N TRP A 31 -8.56 6.15 -2.26
CA TRP A 31 -7.58 5.10 -2.48
C TRP A 31 -6.77 5.41 -3.73
N ARG A 32 -5.44 5.47 -3.60
CA ARG A 32 -4.52 5.68 -4.72
C ARG A 32 -3.64 4.45 -4.91
N PRO A 33 -3.28 4.09 -6.15
CA PRO A 33 -2.43 2.93 -6.37
C PRO A 33 -1.05 3.18 -5.72
N PHE A 34 -0.45 2.12 -5.19
CA PHE A 34 0.84 2.20 -4.51
C PHE A 34 1.96 2.80 -5.40
N GLU A 35 1.82 2.66 -6.72
CA GLU A 35 2.70 3.25 -7.73
C GLU A 35 2.79 4.78 -7.65
N GLU A 36 1.74 5.47 -7.20
CA GLU A 36 1.78 6.92 -6.94
C GLU A 36 2.65 7.30 -5.73
N PHE A 37 3.05 6.31 -4.93
CA PHE A 37 3.91 6.50 -3.76
C PHE A 37 5.26 5.80 -3.94
N PRO A 38 6.12 6.26 -4.86
CA PRO A 38 7.44 5.65 -5.09
C PRO A 38 8.34 5.64 -3.84
N GLN A 39 8.04 6.50 -2.85
CA GLN A 39 8.68 6.51 -1.54
C GLN A 39 8.42 5.27 -0.68
N TYR A 40 7.33 4.55 -0.95
CA TYR A 40 6.98 3.29 -0.28
C TYR A 40 7.15 2.08 -1.20
N VAL A 41 7.08 2.30 -2.52
CA VAL A 41 7.28 1.24 -3.53
C VAL A 41 8.63 0.58 -3.31
N LEU A 42 8.58 -0.72 -3.04
CA LEU A 42 9.74 -1.57 -3.01
C LEU A 42 9.75 -2.49 -4.23
N PRO A 43 10.94 -2.85 -4.73
CA PRO A 43 11.06 -3.81 -5.82
C PRO A 43 10.47 -5.15 -5.37
N ASP A 44 9.42 -5.58 -6.06
CA ASP A 44 8.76 -6.85 -5.75
C ASP A 44 9.65 -8.04 -6.16
N PRO A 45 9.74 -9.08 -5.31
CA PRO A 45 10.41 -10.32 -5.69
C PRO A 45 9.65 -11.01 -6.83
N GLN A 46 10.41 -11.64 -7.75
CA GLN A 46 9.86 -12.38 -8.88
C GLN A 46 9.00 -13.56 -8.38
N GLY A 47 7.74 -13.62 -8.81
CA GLY A 47 6.80 -14.70 -8.45
C GLY A 47 5.70 -14.30 -7.47
N PHE A 48 5.65 -13.05 -7.01
CA PHE A 48 4.57 -12.53 -6.16
C PHE A 48 3.74 -11.44 -6.85
N SER A 49 2.55 -11.16 -6.31
CA SER A 49 1.70 -10.05 -6.74
C SER A 49 2.42 -8.71 -6.62
N LYS A 50 2.15 -7.81 -7.56
CA LYS A 50 2.71 -6.46 -7.59
C LYS A 50 2.32 -5.69 -6.33
N GLY A 51 3.30 -5.16 -5.62
CA GLY A 51 3.14 -4.42 -4.37
C GLY A 51 3.26 -5.27 -3.11
N ILE A 52 3.56 -6.57 -3.16
CA ILE A 52 3.72 -7.39 -1.93
C ILE A 52 4.85 -6.87 -1.04
N ALA A 53 5.97 -6.42 -1.64
CA ALA A 53 7.13 -5.96 -0.88
C ALA A 53 6.77 -4.65 -0.15
N THR A 54 6.09 -3.76 -0.87
CA THR A 54 5.51 -2.52 -0.35
C THR A 54 4.54 -2.79 0.78
N PHE A 55 3.60 -3.72 0.59
CA PHE A 55 2.63 -4.14 1.61
C PHE A 55 3.33 -4.58 2.90
N LEU A 56 4.32 -5.47 2.82
CA LEU A 56 5.06 -5.96 3.98
C LEU A 56 5.84 -4.84 4.69
N ALA A 57 6.45 -3.93 3.93
CA ALA A 57 7.20 -2.81 4.50
C ALA A 57 6.28 -1.81 5.20
N LEU A 58 5.09 -1.55 4.65
CA LEU A 58 4.09 -0.71 5.28
C LEU A 58 3.48 -1.39 6.50
N LEU A 59 3.28 -2.72 6.45
CA LEU A 59 2.75 -3.49 7.58
C LEU A 59 3.70 -3.39 8.79
N LYS A 60 5.01 -3.38 8.54
CA LYS A 60 6.05 -3.14 9.56
C LYS A 60 6.07 -1.70 10.11
N LYS A 61 5.43 -0.75 9.42
CA LYS A 61 5.31 0.67 9.81
C LYS A 61 3.95 0.97 10.46
N ASP A 62 3.29 -0.04 11.01
CA ASP A 62 1.96 0.07 11.65
C ASP A 62 0.86 0.58 10.70
N TRP A 63 0.98 0.34 9.40
CA TRP A 63 -0.12 0.61 8.49
C TRP A 63 -1.19 -0.47 8.59
N THR A 64 -2.45 -0.05 8.44
CA THR A 64 -3.60 -0.95 8.55
C THR A 64 -3.97 -1.56 7.19
N ALA A 65 -3.85 -2.88 7.08
CA ALA A 65 -4.35 -3.62 5.93
C ALA A 65 -5.87 -3.80 6.01
N ILE A 66 -6.60 -3.13 5.11
CA ILE A 66 -8.02 -3.28 4.89
C ILE A 66 -8.23 -4.42 3.88
N LYS A 67 -9.07 -5.38 4.25
CA LYS A 67 -9.57 -6.39 3.34
C LYS A 67 -10.71 -5.80 2.51
N SER A 68 -10.65 -5.94 1.19
CA SER A 68 -11.80 -5.71 0.31
C SER A 68 -12.82 -6.82 0.44
#